data_AF-A0A4S0RR78-F1
#
_entry.id   AF-A0A4S0RR78-F1
#
_cell.length_a   1.000
_cell.length_b   1.000
_cell.length_c   1.000
_cell.angle_alpha   90.00
_cell.angle_beta   90.00
_cell.angle_gamma   90.00
#
_symmetry.space_group_name_H-M   'P 1'
#
loop_
_entity.id
_entity.type
_entity.pdbx_description
1 polymer ?
#
loop_
_entity_poly.entity_id
_entity_poly.type
_entity_poly.pdbx_seq_one_letter_code
_entity_poly.pdbx_strand_id
1 'polypeptide(L)'
;MHHLRYSGLPFEAQRAAFLDIVSADPLLAETLTRVRALALPDWLVVSGALYNSVWNHLTGKPSGYGIRDVDLFYFDDSDLSYEAEDAVIRRASTHFEGLPLPVEVRNQARVHLWYPQKFGQECPRYA
;
A
#
# COMPACT_ATOMS: atom_id res chain seq x y z
N MET A 1 -20.46 18.27 8.90
CA MET A 1 -19.19 17.68 8.40
C MET A 1 -19.09 17.87 6.90
N HIS A 2 -18.08 18.58 6.41
CA HIS A 2 -17.82 18.78 4.98
C HIS A 2 -16.82 17.74 4.45
N HIS A 3 -17.18 16.46 4.51
CA HIS A 3 -16.30 15.37 4.08
C HIS A 3 -16.09 15.36 2.55
N LEU A 4 -16.98 15.98 1.78
CA LEU A 4 -16.85 16.14 0.31
C LEU A 4 -16.14 17.43 -0.12
N ARG A 5 -15.46 18.15 0.79
CA ARG A 5 -14.87 19.48 0.50
C ARG A 5 -13.84 19.53 -0.63
N TYR A 6 -13.22 18.40 -0.97
CA TYR A 6 -12.29 18.29 -2.10
C TYR A 6 -12.93 17.67 -3.35
N SER A 7 -14.16 17.18 -3.26
CA SER A 7 -14.87 16.58 -4.39
C SER A 7 -15.14 17.62 -5.49
N GLY A 8 -14.87 17.26 -6.73
CA GLY A 8 -15.10 18.13 -7.90
C GLY A 8 -14.08 19.28 -8.05
N LEU A 9 -13.08 19.38 -7.18
CA LEU A 9 -11.97 20.32 -7.37
C LEU A 9 -11.07 19.88 -8.53
N PRO A 10 -10.25 20.80 -9.11
CA PRO A 10 -9.24 20.42 -10.10
C PRO A 10 -8.30 19.33 -9.58
N PHE A 11 -7.77 18.51 -10.48
CA PHE A 11 -6.89 17.38 -10.14
C PHE A 11 -5.74 17.79 -9.21
N GLU A 12 -5.04 18.89 -9.51
CA GLU A 12 -3.91 19.34 -8.68
C GLU A 12 -4.32 19.72 -7.25
N ALA A 13 -5.52 20.27 -7.06
CA ALA A 13 -6.03 20.58 -5.74
C ALA A 13 -6.38 19.31 -4.95
N GLN A 14 -6.97 18.31 -5.61
CA GLN A 14 -7.24 17.00 -5.00
C GLN A 14 -5.93 16.26 -4.68
N ARG A 15 -4.95 16.32 -5.58
CA ARG A 15 -3.63 15.71 -5.42
C ARG A 15 -2.87 16.33 -4.24
N ALA A 16 -2.85 17.66 -4.13
CA ALA A 16 -2.23 18.35 -3.00
C ALA A 16 -2.90 17.94 -1.68
N ALA A 17 -4.23 17.99 -1.61
CA ALA A 17 -4.96 17.57 -0.41
C ALA A 17 -4.70 16.10 -0.04
N PHE A 18 -4.65 15.20 -1.02
CA PHE A 18 -4.29 13.80 -0.80
C PHE A 18 -2.90 13.66 -0.19
N LEU A 19 -1.88 14.29 -0.79
CA LEU A 19 -0.51 14.21 -0.31
C LEU A 19 -0.34 14.81 1.09
N ASP A 20 -1.00 15.93 1.36
CA ASP A 20 -0.97 16.58 2.68
C ASP A 20 -1.58 15.66 3.75
N ILE A 21 -2.74 15.07 3.46
CA ILE A 21 -3.42 14.16 4.39
C ILE A 21 -2.59 12.90 4.63
N VAL A 22 -2.09 12.27 3.56
CA VAL A 22 -1.28 11.04 3.65
C VAL A 22 0.02 11.29 4.40
N SER A 23 0.70 12.42 4.15
CA SER A 23 1.97 12.75 4.82
C SER A 23 1.79 13.13 6.29
N ALA A 24 0.61 13.63 6.67
CA ALA A 24 0.28 13.99 8.04
C ALA A 24 -0.27 12.81 8.88
N ASP A 25 -0.72 11.72 8.25
CA ASP A 25 -1.22 10.54 8.95
C ASP A 25 -0.05 9.76 9.59
N PRO A 26 -0.03 9.56 10.93
CA PRO A 26 1.11 8.91 11.60
C PRO A 26 1.40 7.49 11.15
N LEU A 27 0.38 6.69 10.85
CA LEU A 27 0.54 5.32 10.36
C LEU A 27 1.22 5.35 8.99
N LEU A 28 0.73 6.17 8.05
CA LEU A 28 1.29 6.26 6.70
C LEU A 28 2.68 6.89 6.69
N ALA A 29 2.92 7.93 7.48
CA ALA A 29 4.23 8.58 7.58
C ALA A 29 5.33 7.61 8.06
N GLU A 30 5.03 6.83 9.10
CA GLU A 30 5.95 5.80 9.61
C GLU A 30 6.12 4.66 8.58
N THR A 31 5.02 4.20 7.99
CA THR A 31 5.02 3.17 6.94
C THR A 31 5.94 3.58 5.78
N LEU A 32 5.73 4.77 5.20
CA LEU A 32 6.52 5.26 4.07
C LEU A 32 8.00 5.42 4.42
N THR A 33 8.31 5.84 5.65
CA THR A 33 9.68 5.92 6.14
C THR A 33 10.35 4.56 6.17
N ARG A 34 9.65 3.54 6.70
CA ARG A 34 10.16 2.16 6.76
C ARG A 34 10.23 1.50 5.40
N VAL A 35 9.25 1.69 4.52
CA VAL A 35 9.27 1.13 3.15
C VAL A 35 10.47 1.67 2.37
N ARG A 36 10.74 2.98 2.47
CA ARG A 36 11.94 3.58 1.87
C ARG A 36 13.23 2.96 2.41
N ALA A 37 13.31 2.63 3.70
CA ALA A 37 14.45 1.95 4.30
C ALA A 37 14.55 0.47 3.90
N LEU A 38 13.42 -0.20 3.66
CA LEU A 38 13.38 -1.58 3.19
C LEU A 38 13.97 -1.71 1.77
N ALA A 39 13.87 -0.65 0.94
CA ALA A 39 14.54 -0.54 -0.34
C ALA A 39 14.27 -1.72 -1.30
N LEU A 40 12.99 -2.09 -1.45
CA LEU A 40 12.56 -3.02 -2.51
C LEU A 40 12.65 -2.34 -3.88
N PRO A 41 12.77 -3.08 -4.99
CA PRO A 41 12.68 -2.50 -6.33
C PRO A 41 11.23 -2.05 -6.63
N ASP A 42 11.09 -0.87 -7.23
CA ASP A 42 9.82 -0.31 -7.73
C ASP A 42 8.63 -0.45 -6.76
N TRP A 43 8.87 -0.14 -5.49
CA TRP A 43 7.86 -0.31 -4.46
C TRP A 43 6.74 0.72 -4.52
N LEU A 44 5.55 0.31 -4.09
CA LEU A 44 4.37 1.16 -3.95
C LEU A 44 3.59 0.76 -2.70
N VAL A 45 3.26 1.73 -1.83
CA VAL A 45 2.17 1.56 -0.86
C VAL A 45 0.87 1.84 -1.60
N VAL A 46 -0.12 0.97 -1.47
CA VAL A 46 -1.35 1.04 -2.29
C VAL A 46 -2.63 0.87 -1.47
N SER A 47 -3.78 1.04 -2.15
CA SER A 47 -5.07 0.52 -1.71
C SER A 47 -5.56 1.09 -0.36
N GLY A 48 -6.11 0.23 0.51
CA GLY A 48 -6.95 0.54 1.66
C GLY A 48 -6.32 1.53 2.63
N ALA A 49 -5.04 1.38 2.91
CA ALA A 49 -4.35 2.26 3.84
C ALA A 49 -4.38 3.73 3.40
N LEU A 50 -4.30 4.00 2.09
CA LEU A 50 -4.27 5.36 1.55
C LEU A 50 -5.66 6.01 1.59
N TYR A 51 -6.65 5.43 0.91
CA TYR A 51 -7.96 6.07 0.80
C TYR A 51 -8.75 6.04 2.11
N ASN A 52 -8.57 5.04 2.98
CA ASN A 52 -9.22 5.05 4.29
C ASN A 52 -8.60 6.10 5.22
N SER A 53 -7.30 6.37 5.12
CA SER A 53 -6.68 7.48 5.88
C SER A 53 -7.22 8.83 5.44
N VAL A 54 -7.47 9.01 4.14
CA VAL A 54 -8.20 10.18 3.63
C VAL A 54 -9.60 10.26 4.23
N TRP A 55 -10.39 9.19 4.17
CA TRP A 55 -11.72 9.18 4.78
C TRP A 55 -11.71 9.45 6.29
N ASN A 56 -10.75 8.87 7.01
CA ASN A 56 -10.60 9.06 8.45
C ASN A 56 -10.31 10.53 8.76
N HIS A 57 -9.38 11.15 8.05
CA HIS A 57 -9.11 12.58 8.17
C HIS A 57 -10.36 13.43 7.83
N LEU A 58 -11.06 13.13 6.74
CA LEU A 58 -12.23 13.91 6.30
C LEU A 58 -13.43 13.79 7.24
N THR A 59 -13.51 12.71 8.01
CA THR A 59 -14.62 12.40 8.92
C THR A 59 -14.26 12.49 10.41
N GLY A 60 -13.02 12.88 10.73
CA GLY A 60 -12.55 13.07 12.11
C GLY A 60 -12.35 11.76 12.89
N LYS A 61 -12.02 10.66 12.19
CA LYS A 61 -11.65 9.39 12.82
C LYS A 61 -10.15 9.34 13.10
N PRO A 62 -9.69 8.58 14.11
CA PRO A 62 -8.27 8.42 14.39
C PRO A 62 -7.55 7.68 13.25
N SER A 63 -6.23 7.87 13.17
CA SER A 63 -5.36 7.13 12.25
C SER A 63 -5.53 5.61 12.44
N GLY A 64 -5.51 4.85 11.34
CA GLY A 64 -5.72 3.40 11.35
C GLY A 64 -7.17 2.93 11.54
N TYR A 65 -8.14 3.83 11.80
CA TYR A 65 -9.53 3.42 12.01
C TYR A 65 -10.11 2.67 10.80
N GLY A 66 -10.57 1.44 11.02
CA GLY A 66 -11.18 0.61 9.96
C GLY A 66 -10.20 0.11 8.89
N ILE A 67 -8.89 0.29 9.09
CA ILE A 67 -7.83 -0.23 8.20
C ILE A 67 -7.36 -1.57 8.78
N ARG A 68 -7.30 -2.61 7.95
CA ARG A 68 -6.90 -3.95 8.37
C ARG A 68 -5.40 -4.16 8.23
N ASP A 69 -4.85 -3.62 7.16
CA ASP A 69 -3.52 -3.90 6.63
C ASP A 69 -3.00 -2.72 5.79
N VAL A 70 -1.69 -2.71 5.58
CA VAL A 70 -1.03 -1.87 4.58
C VAL A 70 -0.58 -2.78 3.44
N ASP A 71 -1.12 -2.54 2.24
CA ASP A 71 -0.66 -3.21 1.02
C ASP A 71 0.67 -2.58 0.54
N LEU A 72 1.73 -3.39 0.47
CA LEU A 72 3.03 -3.02 -0.09
C LEU A 72 3.34 -3.86 -1.33
N PHE A 73 3.29 -3.21 -2.48
CA PHE A 73 3.69 -3.82 -3.74
C PHE A 73 5.15 -3.53 -4.01
N TYR A 74 5.79 -4.46 -4.73
CA TYR A 74 7.09 -4.26 -5.34
C TYR A 74 7.12 -5.00 -6.68
N PHE A 75 8.08 -4.68 -7.54
CA PHE A 75 8.23 -5.34 -8.83
C PHE A 75 9.66 -5.85 -8.97
N ASP A 76 9.80 -7.17 -9.07
CA ASP A 76 11.08 -7.84 -9.33
C ASP A 76 10.82 -9.07 -10.21
N ASP A 77 11.24 -9.02 -11.47
CA ASP A 77 11.07 -10.10 -12.42
C ASP A 77 12.32 -10.99 -12.57
N SER A 78 13.36 -10.76 -11.76
CA SER A 78 14.60 -11.54 -11.79
C SER A 78 14.43 -12.97 -11.27
N ASP A 79 13.53 -13.16 -10.30
CA ASP A 79 13.13 -14.47 -9.76
C ASP A 79 11.64 -14.47 -9.42
N LEU A 80 10.85 -15.16 -10.25
CA LEU A 80 9.40 -15.27 -10.08
C LEU A 80 8.97 -16.45 -9.19
N SER A 81 9.89 -17.14 -8.53
CA SER A 81 9.57 -18.24 -7.60
C SER A 81 8.78 -17.75 -6.39
N TYR A 82 8.07 -18.66 -5.71
CA TYR A 82 7.35 -18.28 -4.48
C TYR A 82 8.34 -18.07 -3.35
N GLU A 83 9.43 -18.83 -3.36
CA GLU A 83 10.53 -18.79 -2.42
C GLU A 83 11.21 -17.41 -2.39
N ALA A 84 11.37 -16.77 -3.56
CA ALA A 84 11.87 -15.40 -3.66
C ALA A 84 10.91 -14.38 -3.04
N GLU A 85 9.60 -14.48 -3.33
CA GLU A 85 8.59 -13.61 -2.71
C GLU A 85 8.48 -13.86 -1.18
N ASP A 86 8.51 -15.11 -0.74
CA ASP A 86 8.46 -15.52 0.66
C ASP A 86 9.66 -14.98 1.45
N ALA A 87 10.86 -14.97 0.86
CA ALA A 87 12.03 -14.36 1.48
C ALA A 87 11.83 -12.84 1.70
N VAL A 88 11.20 -12.15 0.74
CA VAL A 88 10.85 -10.73 0.88
C VAL A 88 9.75 -10.52 1.92
N ILE A 89 8.71 -11.35 1.94
CA ILE A 89 7.63 -11.32 2.94
C ILE A 89 8.22 -11.46 4.35
N ARG A 90 9.10 -12.43 4.58
CA ARG A 90 9.75 -12.63 5.88
C ARG A 90 10.65 -11.46 6.27
N ARG A 91 11.45 -10.94 5.33
CA ARG A 91 12.28 -9.74 5.56
C ARG A 91 11.43 -8.54 5.96
N ALA A 92 10.34 -8.30 5.24
CA ALA A 92 9.41 -7.21 5.52
C ALA A 92 8.72 -7.40 6.87
N SER A 93 8.27 -8.62 7.20
CA SER A 93 7.62 -8.91 8.47
C SER A 93 8.48 -8.49 9.67
N THR A 94 9.76 -8.87 9.69
CA THR A 94 10.70 -8.41 10.73
C THR A 94 10.95 -6.91 10.68
N HIS A 95 11.10 -6.33 9.48
CA HIS A 95 11.36 -4.89 9.31
C HIS A 95 10.20 -4.00 9.80
N PHE A 96 8.96 -4.47 9.67
CA PHE A 96 7.76 -3.74 10.10
C PHE A 96 7.28 -4.10 11.51
N GLU A 97 8.05 -4.86 12.29
CA GLU A 97 7.72 -5.13 13.69
C GLU A 97 7.50 -3.80 14.47
N GLY A 98 6.42 -3.77 15.25
CA GLY A 98 6.01 -2.58 16.01
C GLY A 98 5.18 -1.55 15.23
N LEU A 99 4.94 -1.74 13.93
CA LEU A 99 3.90 -0.99 13.23
C LEU A 99 2.51 -1.45 13.72
N PRO A 100 1.53 -0.55 13.94
CA PRO A 100 0.25 -0.93 14.52
C PRO A 100 -0.63 -1.81 13.60
N LEU A 101 -0.32 -1.86 12.30
CA LEU A 101 -1.01 -2.71 11.32
C LEU A 101 -0.01 -3.63 10.61
N PRO A 102 -0.44 -4.84 10.21
CA PRO A 102 0.37 -5.72 9.38
C PRO A 102 0.62 -5.10 8.00
N VAL A 103 1.77 -5.42 7.41
CA VAL A 103 2.11 -5.06 6.02
C VAL A 103 2.03 -6.30 5.15
N GLU A 104 1.13 -6.29 4.17
CA GLU A 104 0.99 -7.36 3.19
C GLU A 104 1.85 -7.07 1.96
N VAL A 105 2.89 -7.88 1.76
CA VAL A 105 3.82 -7.69 0.64
C VAL A 105 3.43 -8.54 -0.56
N ARG A 106 3.51 -7.96 -1.76
CA ARG A 106 3.26 -8.68 -3.00
C ARG A 106 4.23 -8.29 -4.12
N ASN A 107 4.84 -9.29 -4.75
CA ASN A 107 5.58 -9.11 -6.00
C ASN A 107 4.61 -9.05 -7.18
N GLN A 108 4.43 -7.87 -7.77
CA GLN A 108 3.53 -7.69 -8.91
C GLN A 108 3.99 -8.45 -10.15
N ALA A 109 5.30 -8.70 -10.30
CA ALA A 109 5.83 -9.45 -11.44
C ALA A 109 5.31 -10.89 -11.48
N ARG A 110 4.91 -11.48 -10.34
CA ARG A 110 4.48 -12.90 -10.27
C ARG A 110 2.97 -13.11 -10.23
N VAL A 111 2.17 -12.04 -10.15
CA VAL A 111 0.71 -12.15 -9.94
C VAL A 111 0.04 -13.02 -11.00
N HIS A 112 0.44 -12.86 -12.27
CA HIS A 112 -0.06 -13.65 -13.39
C HIS A 112 0.10 -15.18 -13.23
N LEU A 113 1.03 -15.65 -12.38
CA LEU A 113 1.27 -17.08 -12.15
C LEU A 113 0.20 -17.72 -11.25
N TRP A 114 -0.28 -17.01 -10.23
CA TRP A 114 -1.19 -17.57 -9.22
C TRP A 114 -2.60 -16.99 -9.29
N TYR A 115 -2.79 -15.80 -9.87
CA TYR A 115 -4.10 -15.13 -9.92
C TYR A 115 -5.19 -15.98 -10.64
N PRO A 116 -4.93 -16.59 -11.81
CA PRO A 116 -5.93 -17.43 -12.48
C PRO A 116 -6.33 -18.66 -11.66
N GLN A 117 -5.39 -19.25 -10.91
CA GLN A 117 -5.65 -20.41 -10.06
C GLN A 117 -6.54 -20.04 -8.87
N LYS A 118 -6.38 -18.82 -8.34
CA LYS A 118 -7.13 -18.33 -7.18
C LYS A 118 -8.52 -17.80 -7.54
N PHE A 119 -8.65 -17.12 -8.68
CA PHE A 119 -9.86 -16.37 -9.03
C PHE A 119 -10.55 -16.83 -10.32
N GLY A 120 -9.95 -17.74 -11.08
CA GLY A 120 -10.51 -18.23 -12.35
C GLY A 120 -10.50 -17.20 -13.48
N GLN A 121 -9.72 -16.13 -13.36
CA GLN A 121 -9.61 -15.05 -14.34
C GLN A 121 -8.16 -14.85 -14.76
N GLU A 122 -7.93 -14.63 -16.05
CA GLU A 122 -6.60 -14.31 -16.55
C GLU A 122 -6.11 -12.99 -15.98
N CYS A 123 -4.82 -12.94 -15.63
CA CYS A 123 -4.12 -11.72 -15.24
C CYS A 123 -2.92 -11.58 -16.19
N PRO A 124 -2.79 -10.45 -16.90
CA PRO A 124 -1.68 -10.26 -17.81
C PRO A 124 -0.35 -10.22 -17.05
N ARG A 125 0.71 -10.72 -17.69
CA ARG A 125 2.07 -10.50 -17.22
C ARG A 125 2.46 -9.05 -17.48
N TYR A 126 2.81 -8.33 -16.42
CA TYR A 126 3.40 -7.00 -16.49
C TYR A 126 4.91 -7.09 -16.73
N ALA A 127 5.48 -6.09 -17.41
CA ALA A 127 6.88 -5.96 -17.77
C ALA A 127 7.36 -4.54 -17.47
#